data_AF-A0A077Z2E7-F1
#
_entry.id   AF-A0A077Z2E7-F1
#
_cell.length_a   1.000
_cell.length_b   1.000
_cell.length_c   1.000
_cell.angle_alpha   90.00
_cell.angle_beta   90.00
_cell.angle_gamma   90.00
#
_symmetry.space_group_name_H-M   'P 1'
#
loop_
_entity.id
_entity.type
_entity.pdbx_description
1 polymer ?
#
loop_
_entity_poly.entity_id
_entity_poly.type
_entity_poly.pdbx_seq_one_letter_code
_entity_poly.pdbx_strand_id
1 'polypeptide(L)'
;MPTKHGQYDSITEDPYDPCIPLYNEVAFQHGIHFEAKYIGSMEMFRPASRIEIVAAMRRVRYEFKARGISKKKVDLIISVDGIKVIMQNRKKKHKGAWDESECLVMFHPIYRIFYVSHDSQDLQIFSYIARDGVNNTFKCNVFKCSKKGSLLLVAKVNFLSNSIQRLKNAAHANVFGSGQVSNSTAEET
;
A
#
# COMPACT_ATOMS: atom_id res chain seq x y z
N MET A 1 -10.40 33.85 2.31
CA MET A 1 -9.21 33.14 2.85
C MET A 1 -9.20 33.39 4.36
N PRO A 2 -9.09 32.36 5.22
CA PRO A 2 -7.97 31.43 5.24
C PRO A 2 -8.35 29.93 5.18
N THR A 3 -7.54 29.16 4.45
CA THR A 3 -7.52 27.70 4.35
C THR A 3 -6.74 27.09 5.52
N LYS A 4 -7.39 26.31 6.39
CA LYS A 4 -6.70 25.52 7.44
C LYS A 4 -6.49 24.07 6.99
N HIS A 5 -5.30 23.58 7.27
CA HIS A 5 -4.67 22.38 6.75
C HIS A 5 -5.29 21.10 7.32
N GLY A 6 -5.33 20.06 6.47
CA GLY A 6 -5.90 18.76 6.77
C GLY A 6 -5.13 17.98 7.83
N GLN A 7 -5.86 17.53 8.83
CA GLN A 7 -5.43 16.57 9.84
C GLN A 7 -6.24 15.29 9.59
N TYR A 8 -5.60 14.27 9.03
CA TYR A 8 -6.21 12.95 8.96
C TYR A 8 -6.18 12.36 10.37
N ASP A 9 -7.28 12.49 11.09
CA ASP A 9 -7.49 11.87 12.40
C ASP A 9 -7.23 10.36 12.31
N SER A 10 -6.25 9.91 13.10
CA SER A 10 -5.99 8.51 13.42
C SER A 10 -7.28 7.85 13.86
N ILE A 11 -7.68 6.79 13.15
CA ILE A 11 -8.83 5.97 13.56
C ILE A 11 -8.41 5.28 14.84
N THR A 12 -9.15 5.57 15.91
CA THR A 12 -9.12 4.92 17.20
C THR A 12 -8.97 3.40 17.03
N GLU A 13 -7.97 2.86 17.71
CA GLU A 13 -7.64 1.44 17.75
C GLU A 13 -8.83 0.61 18.26
N ASP A 14 -9.20 -0.44 17.54
CA ASP A 14 -10.03 -1.51 18.05
C ASP A 14 -9.10 -2.62 18.60
N PRO A 15 -9.05 -2.83 19.93
CA PRO A 15 -8.04 -3.66 20.58
C PRO A 15 -8.34 -5.17 20.61
N TYR A 16 -9.19 -5.71 19.73
CA TYR A 16 -9.64 -7.11 19.79
C TYR A 16 -9.24 -7.94 18.56
N ASP A 17 -8.05 -8.58 18.60
CA ASP A 17 -7.82 -10.02 18.30
C ASP A 17 -6.30 -10.38 18.27
N PRO A 18 -5.71 -10.85 19.38
CA PRO A 18 -4.27 -11.14 19.50
C PRO A 18 -3.81 -12.47 18.87
N CYS A 19 -4.66 -13.23 18.17
CA CYS A 19 -4.30 -14.55 17.62
C CYS A 19 -3.67 -14.53 16.22
N ILE A 20 -3.35 -13.35 15.69
CA ILE A 20 -2.80 -13.17 14.35
C ILE A 20 -1.28 -13.08 14.44
N PRO A 21 -0.48 -13.85 13.66
CA PRO A 21 0.95 -13.63 13.57
C PRO A 21 1.20 -12.20 13.08
N LEU A 22 1.48 -11.30 14.03
CA LEU A 22 2.00 -9.98 13.74
C LEU A 22 3.33 -10.24 13.06
N TYR A 23 3.38 -10.02 11.74
CA TYR A 23 4.63 -10.08 11.02
C TYR A 23 5.63 -9.21 11.77
N ASN A 24 6.76 -9.79 12.18
CA ASN A 24 7.80 -8.98 12.79
C ASN A 24 8.42 -8.09 11.70
N GLU A 25 9.02 -6.98 12.13
CA GLU A 25 9.73 -6.05 11.23
C GLU A 25 10.76 -6.79 10.34
N VAL A 26 11.32 -7.91 10.81
CA VAL A 26 12.24 -8.78 10.05
C VAL A 26 11.55 -9.42 8.84
N ALA A 27 10.31 -9.91 8.97
CA ALA A 27 9.56 -10.44 7.83
C ALA A 27 9.26 -9.34 6.81
N PHE A 28 9.02 -8.11 7.26
CA PHE A 28 8.84 -6.96 6.37
C PHE A 28 10.13 -6.56 5.64
N GLN A 29 11.31 -6.72 6.26
CA GLN A 29 12.59 -6.52 5.58
C GLN A 29 12.76 -7.46 4.38
N HIS A 30 12.42 -8.74 4.55
CA HIS A 30 12.63 -9.77 3.52
C HIS A 30 11.46 -9.91 2.54
N GLY A 31 10.27 -9.45 2.92
CA GLY A 31 9.06 -9.48 2.10
C GLY A 31 7.98 -10.37 2.67
N ILE A 32 6.79 -9.78 2.82
CA ILE A 32 5.57 -10.48 3.23
C ILE A 32 4.79 -10.86 1.98
N HIS A 33 4.41 -12.13 1.86
CA HIS A 33 3.68 -12.67 0.73
C HIS A 33 2.15 -12.67 0.95
N PHE A 34 1.42 -12.29 -0.09
CA PHE A 34 -0.04 -12.26 -0.12
C PHE A 34 -0.58 -12.87 -1.40
N GLU A 35 -1.39 -13.91 -1.27
CA GLU A 35 -2.18 -14.40 -2.40
C GLU A 35 -3.47 -13.58 -2.54
N ALA A 36 -3.69 -13.00 -3.71
CA ALA A 36 -4.89 -12.24 -4.00
C ALA A 36 -5.35 -12.41 -5.45
N LYS A 37 -6.52 -11.86 -5.75
CA LYS A 37 -7.02 -11.67 -7.10
C LYS A 37 -7.04 -10.19 -7.42
N TYR A 38 -6.21 -9.76 -8.36
CA TYR A 38 -6.23 -8.40 -8.88
C TYR A 38 -7.55 -8.16 -9.63
N ILE A 39 -8.30 -7.16 -9.17
CA ILE A 39 -9.57 -6.77 -9.76
C ILE A 39 -9.31 -5.81 -10.92
N GLY A 40 -8.52 -4.78 -10.66
CA GLY A 40 -8.25 -3.71 -11.63
C GLY A 40 -7.68 -2.48 -10.94
N SER A 41 -7.57 -1.40 -11.71
CA SER A 41 -7.13 -0.11 -11.21
C SER A 41 -7.90 1.02 -11.85
N MET A 42 -7.89 2.18 -11.19
CA MET A 42 -8.29 3.45 -11.79
C MET A 42 -7.26 4.53 -11.48
N GLU A 43 -7.16 5.49 -12.39
CA GLU A 43 -6.43 6.73 -12.17
C GLU A 43 -7.35 7.73 -11.47
N MET A 44 -6.77 8.50 -10.56
CA MET A 44 -7.44 9.51 -9.77
C MET A 44 -6.50 10.66 -9.45
N PHE A 45 -7.08 11.81 -9.12
CA PHE A 45 -6.34 12.91 -8.51
C PHE A 45 -5.92 12.55 -7.08
N ARG A 46 -5.05 13.36 -6.48
CA ARG A 46 -4.64 13.19 -5.09
C ARG A 46 -5.88 13.18 -4.19
N PRO A 47 -6.19 12.06 -3.49
CA PRO A 47 -7.37 12.01 -2.66
C PRO A 47 -7.24 12.97 -1.46
N ALA A 48 -8.33 13.67 -1.14
CA ALA A 48 -8.39 14.61 -0.02
C ALA A 48 -9.09 14.02 1.22
N SER A 49 -9.71 12.85 1.11
CA SER A 49 -10.42 12.21 2.22
C SER A 49 -10.41 10.68 2.12
N ARG A 50 -10.70 9.99 3.24
CA ARG A 50 -10.92 8.53 3.24
C ARG A 50 -12.13 8.13 2.38
N ILE A 51 -13.13 9.00 2.31
CA ILE A 51 -14.36 8.79 1.53
C ILE A 51 -14.01 8.67 0.04
N GLU A 52 -13.15 9.53 -0.48
CA GLU A 52 -12.68 9.46 -1.88
C GLU A 52 -11.93 8.16 -2.18
N ILE A 53 -11.11 7.70 -1.25
CA ILE A 53 -10.35 6.44 -1.38
C ILE A 53 -11.31 5.25 -1.47
N VAL A 54 -12.29 5.17 -0.57
CA VAL A 54 -13.30 4.11 -0.57
C VAL A 54 -14.17 4.19 -1.82
N ALA A 55 -14.57 5.40 -2.24
CA ALA A 55 -15.35 5.60 -3.46
C ALA A 55 -14.60 5.12 -4.71
N ALA A 56 -13.31 5.44 -4.84
CA ALA A 56 -12.46 4.96 -5.94
C ALA A 56 -12.34 3.42 -5.93
N MET A 57 -12.10 2.83 -4.77
CA MET A 57 -12.02 1.37 -4.62
C MET A 57 -13.31 0.67 -5.05
N ARG A 58 -14.48 1.20 -4.62
CA ARG A 58 -15.79 0.68 -5.01
C ARG A 58 -16.09 0.88 -6.49
N ARG A 59 -15.70 2.02 -7.07
CA ARG A 59 -15.85 2.29 -8.51
C ARG A 59 -15.13 1.24 -9.35
N VAL A 60 -13.86 0.95 -9.05
CA VAL A 60 -13.10 -0.13 -9.74
C VAL A 60 -13.81 -1.47 -9.62
N ARG A 61 -14.29 -1.83 -8.43
CA ARG A 61 -15.00 -3.11 -8.23
C ARG A 61 -16.23 -3.24 -9.11
N TYR A 62 -17.08 -2.22 -9.12
CA TYR A 62 -18.35 -2.27 -9.82
C TYR A 62 -18.17 -2.16 -11.33
N GLU A 63 -17.25 -1.33 -11.80
CA GLU A 63 -16.95 -1.18 -13.22
C GLU A 63 -16.42 -2.48 -13.83
N PHE A 64 -15.43 -3.12 -13.18
CA PHE A 64 -14.87 -4.37 -13.68
C PHE A 64 -15.87 -5.53 -13.59
N LYS A 65 -16.75 -5.53 -12.58
CA LYS A 65 -17.87 -6.48 -12.48
C LYS A 65 -18.86 -6.29 -13.63
N ALA A 66 -19.28 -5.04 -13.91
CA ALA A 66 -20.24 -4.72 -14.96
C ALA A 66 -19.71 -5.06 -16.37
N ARG A 67 -18.41 -4.84 -16.60
CA ARG A 67 -17.72 -5.19 -17.87
C ARG A 67 -17.41 -6.69 -18.01
N GLY A 68 -17.72 -7.53 -17.01
CA GLY A 68 -17.41 -8.96 -17.05
C GLY A 68 -15.91 -9.30 -17.03
N ILE A 69 -15.05 -8.37 -16.58
CA ILE A 69 -13.60 -8.58 -16.59
C ILE A 69 -13.21 -9.53 -15.46
N SER A 70 -12.59 -10.65 -15.82
CA SER A 70 -12.13 -11.65 -14.87
C SER A 70 -10.95 -11.14 -14.04
N LYS A 71 -10.97 -11.42 -12.74
CA LYS A 71 -9.87 -11.08 -11.81
C LYS A 71 -8.65 -11.97 -12.08
N LYS A 72 -7.45 -11.41 -12.06
CA LYS A 72 -6.20 -12.15 -12.28
C LYS A 72 -5.66 -12.67 -10.94
N LYS A 73 -5.28 -13.94 -10.85
CA LYS A 73 -4.62 -14.47 -9.65
C LYS A 73 -3.19 -13.91 -9.56
N VAL A 74 -2.82 -13.38 -8.42
CA VAL A 74 -1.53 -12.71 -8.20
C VAL A 74 -0.99 -12.99 -6.82
N ASP A 75 0.34 -12.98 -6.73
CA ASP A 75 1.10 -12.88 -5.48
C ASP A 75 1.56 -11.42 -5.31
N LEU A 76 1.31 -10.85 -4.13
CA LEU A 76 1.94 -9.60 -3.75
C LEU A 76 3.08 -9.90 -2.78
N ILE A 77 4.25 -9.31 -3.05
CA ILE A 77 5.40 -9.33 -2.16
C ILE A 77 5.60 -7.90 -1.67
N ILE A 78 5.54 -7.72 -0.36
CA ILE A 78 5.53 -6.39 0.26
C ILE A 78 6.70 -6.31 1.23
N SER A 79 7.67 -5.45 0.91
CA SER A 79 8.89 -5.26 1.69
C SER A 79 9.25 -3.78 1.84
N VAL A 80 10.38 -3.51 2.50
CA VAL A 80 11.02 -2.19 2.55
C VAL A 80 11.33 -1.62 1.15
N ASP A 81 11.49 -2.45 0.13
CA ASP A 81 11.72 -2.00 -1.24
C ASP A 81 10.43 -1.42 -1.87
N GLY A 82 9.27 -1.96 -1.48
CA GLY A 82 7.97 -1.58 -2.01
C GLY A 82 7.02 -2.76 -2.19
N ILE A 83 6.09 -2.61 -3.14
CA ILE A 83 5.07 -3.62 -3.46
C ILE A 83 5.35 -4.18 -4.86
N LYS A 84 5.69 -5.48 -4.92
CA LYS A 84 5.76 -6.26 -6.16
C LYS A 84 4.45 -7.04 -6.33
N VAL A 85 3.87 -7.03 -7.52
CA VAL A 85 2.69 -7.84 -7.85
C VAL A 85 3.06 -8.77 -9.00
N ILE A 86 2.91 -10.06 -8.79
CA ILE A 86 3.38 -11.13 -9.68
C ILE A 86 2.18 -11.99 -10.07
N MET A 87 2.04 -12.36 -11.35
CA MET A 87 0.98 -13.27 -11.79
C MET A 87 1.20 -14.69 -11.28
N GLN A 88 0.18 -15.28 -10.67
CA GLN A 88 0.14 -16.72 -10.40
C GLN A 88 -0.21 -17.43 -11.73
N ASN A 89 0.82 -17.93 -12.44
CA ASN A 89 0.83 -18.65 -13.74
C ASN A 89 0.77 -17.80 -15.01
N ARG A 90 1.53 -18.20 -16.05
CA ARG A 90 1.03 -19.01 -17.20
C ARG A 90 2.14 -19.89 -17.82
N LYS A 91 2.05 -21.22 -17.64
CA LYS A 91 2.87 -22.33 -18.25
C LYS A 91 4.31 -22.51 -17.73
N LYS A 92 4.66 -23.70 -17.24
CA LYS A 92 6.07 -24.14 -17.09
C LYS A 92 6.73 -24.08 -18.47
N LYS A 93 7.75 -23.23 -18.66
CA LYS A 93 8.71 -23.40 -19.77
C LYS A 93 9.59 -24.63 -19.46
N HIS A 94 9.94 -25.38 -20.49
CA HIS A 94 10.68 -26.65 -20.45
C HIS A 94 12.16 -26.46 -20.05
N LYS A 95 12.45 -25.97 -18.84
CA LYS A 95 13.83 -25.93 -18.26
C LYS A 95 13.95 -25.62 -16.75
N GLY A 96 12.86 -25.62 -15.98
CA GLY A 96 12.92 -25.59 -14.51
C GLY A 96 13.34 -24.27 -13.84
N ALA A 97 13.76 -23.25 -14.59
CA ALA A 97 14.04 -21.92 -14.06
C ALA A 97 12.78 -21.03 -14.13
N TRP A 98 12.46 -20.37 -13.02
CA TRP A 98 11.45 -19.31 -12.96
C TRP A 98 12.07 -18.02 -13.47
N ASP A 99 11.48 -17.36 -14.46
CA ASP A 99 11.83 -15.98 -14.79
C ASP A 99 10.86 -15.05 -14.05
N GLU A 100 11.34 -14.43 -12.97
CA GLU A 100 10.56 -13.48 -12.17
C GLU A 100 10.08 -12.28 -13.00
N SER A 101 10.80 -11.94 -14.07
CA SER A 101 10.50 -10.78 -14.92
C SER A 101 9.30 -11.03 -15.84
N GLU A 102 9.14 -12.26 -16.36
CA GLU A 102 8.00 -12.63 -17.23
C GLU A 102 6.65 -12.61 -16.48
N CYS A 103 6.67 -12.68 -15.14
CA CYS A 103 5.45 -12.70 -14.31
C CYS A 103 5.16 -11.38 -13.59
N LEU A 104 6.08 -10.41 -13.61
CA LEU A 104 5.91 -9.14 -12.90
C LEU A 104 4.81 -8.30 -13.58
N VAL A 105 3.71 -8.07 -12.86
CA VAL A 105 2.60 -7.24 -13.31
C VAL A 105 2.91 -5.77 -13.08
N MET A 106 3.47 -5.45 -11.91
CA MET A 106 3.79 -4.09 -11.50
C MET A 106 4.72 -4.12 -10.28
N PHE A 107 5.59 -3.11 -10.22
CA PHE A 107 6.41 -2.82 -9.05
C PHE A 107 6.28 -1.33 -8.71
N HIS A 108 5.96 -1.05 -7.45
CA HIS A 108 5.89 0.32 -6.94
C HIS A 108 6.84 0.43 -5.73
N PRO A 109 7.91 1.24 -5.83
CA PRO A 109 8.81 1.49 -4.71
C PRO A 109 8.08 2.07 -3.49
N ILE A 110 8.60 1.81 -2.30
CA ILE A 110 7.96 2.19 -1.03
C ILE A 110 7.61 3.68 -0.95
N TYR A 111 8.49 4.54 -1.45
CA TYR A 111 8.32 6.00 -1.45
C TYR A 111 7.21 6.49 -2.39
N ARG A 112 6.76 5.66 -3.34
CA ARG A 112 5.63 5.96 -4.25
C ARG A 112 4.29 5.49 -3.73
N ILE A 113 4.25 4.58 -2.76
CA ILE A 113 2.99 4.13 -2.18
C ILE A 113 2.42 5.30 -1.40
N PHE A 114 1.26 5.82 -1.78
CA PHE A 114 0.61 6.95 -1.12
C PHE A 114 -0.21 6.51 0.09
N TYR A 115 -1.04 5.47 -0.08
CA TYR A 115 -1.95 4.99 0.96
C TYR A 115 -2.26 3.51 0.74
N VAL A 116 -2.54 2.78 1.81
CA VAL A 116 -3.05 1.40 1.75
C VAL A 116 -4.39 1.39 2.50
N SER A 117 -5.42 0.78 1.91
CA SER A 117 -6.78 0.80 2.46
C SER A 117 -7.51 -0.53 2.27
N HIS A 118 -8.61 -0.69 3.00
CA HIS A 118 -9.56 -1.79 2.87
C HIS A 118 -11.00 -1.25 2.80
N ASP A 119 -11.93 -2.03 2.25
CA ASP A 119 -13.36 -1.67 2.25
C ASP A 119 -14.00 -2.13 3.56
N SER A 120 -14.48 -1.21 4.39
CA SER A 120 -15.13 -1.53 5.66
C SER A 120 -16.42 -2.36 5.51
N GLN A 121 -17.01 -2.39 4.31
CA GLN A 121 -18.20 -3.20 4.00
C GLN A 121 -17.86 -4.54 3.33
N ASP A 122 -16.62 -4.73 2.86
CA ASP A 122 -16.17 -6.00 2.28
C ASP A 122 -14.71 -6.23 2.65
N LEU A 123 -14.50 -6.85 3.82
CA LEU A 123 -13.18 -7.14 4.40
C LEU A 123 -12.33 -8.10 3.56
N GLN A 124 -12.80 -8.56 2.40
CA GLN A 124 -11.98 -9.29 1.42
C GLN A 124 -11.30 -8.35 0.44
N ILE A 125 -11.66 -7.08 0.41
CA ILE A 125 -11.17 -6.09 -0.54
C ILE A 125 -10.15 -5.21 0.15
N PHE A 126 -9.01 -5.08 -0.50
CA PHE A 126 -8.00 -4.11 -0.14
C PHE A 126 -7.49 -3.41 -1.39
N SER A 127 -6.89 -2.25 -1.20
CA SER A 127 -6.18 -1.53 -2.25
C SER A 127 -4.93 -0.86 -1.70
N TYR A 128 -4.03 -0.54 -2.61
CA TYR A 128 -3.03 0.50 -2.37
C TYR A 128 -3.11 1.52 -3.48
N ILE A 129 -2.79 2.77 -3.12
CA ILE A 129 -2.67 3.88 -4.05
C ILE A 129 -1.19 4.13 -4.26
N ALA A 130 -0.72 4.14 -5.50
CA ALA A 130 0.64 4.54 -5.85
C ALA A 130 0.61 5.86 -6.63
N ARG A 131 1.57 6.74 -6.35
CA ARG A 131 1.79 7.96 -7.12
C ARG A 131 2.62 7.64 -8.35
N ASP A 132 2.18 8.13 -9.51
CA ASP A 132 3.01 8.21 -10.70
C ASP A 132 3.93 9.43 -10.61
N GLY A 133 5.23 9.20 -10.82
CA GLY A 133 6.26 10.24 -10.67
C GLY A 133 6.23 11.29 -11.77
N VAL A 134 5.72 10.94 -12.95
CA VAL A 134 5.73 11.83 -14.12
C VAL A 134 4.53 12.78 -14.10
N ASN A 135 3.34 12.26 -13.80
CA ASN A 135 2.09 12.99 -14.04
C ASN A 135 1.40 13.52 -12.78
N ASN A 136 1.99 13.36 -11.58
CA ASN A 136 1.32 13.65 -10.30
C ASN A 136 -0.05 12.97 -10.14
N THR A 137 -0.30 11.92 -10.91
CA THR A 137 -1.52 11.12 -10.87
C THR A 137 -1.37 10.01 -9.84
N PHE A 138 -2.50 9.55 -9.33
CA PHE A 138 -2.56 8.48 -8.36
C PHE A 138 -3.30 7.30 -8.99
N LYS A 139 -2.78 6.09 -8.79
CA LYS A 139 -3.38 4.85 -9.30
C LYS A 139 -3.82 4.00 -8.13
N CYS A 140 -5.14 3.82 -8.00
CA CYS A 140 -5.74 2.95 -6.99
C CYS A 140 -5.79 1.52 -7.55
N ASN A 141 -5.02 0.61 -6.95
CA ASN A 141 -4.91 -0.79 -7.36
C ASN A 141 -5.73 -1.67 -6.41
N VAL A 142 -6.78 -2.33 -6.91
CA VAL A 142 -7.76 -3.03 -6.08
C VAL A 142 -7.64 -4.54 -6.22
N PHE A 143 -7.68 -5.22 -5.08
CA PHE A 143 -7.47 -6.65 -4.95
C PHE A 143 -8.56 -7.29 -4.11
N LYS A 144 -8.77 -8.60 -4.32
CA LYS A 144 -9.65 -9.44 -3.52
C LYS A 144 -8.89 -10.62 -2.96
N CYS A 145 -8.88 -10.77 -1.64
CA CYS A 145 -8.33 -11.93 -0.95
C CYS A 145 -9.25 -13.14 -0.99
N SER A 146 -8.68 -14.31 -0.69
CA SER A 146 -9.43 -15.54 -0.50
C SER A 146 -10.30 -15.48 0.77
N LYS A 147 -11.41 -16.24 0.77
CA LYS A 147 -12.41 -16.23 1.86
C LYS A 147 -11.85 -16.61 3.23
N LYS A 148 -10.77 -17.41 3.27
CA LYS A 148 -10.19 -17.96 4.52
C LYS A 148 -9.26 -16.98 5.27
N GLY A 149 -9.22 -15.70 4.90
CA GLY A 149 -8.23 -14.77 5.44
C GLY A 149 -8.69 -13.32 5.57
N SER A 150 -9.98 -13.02 5.73
CA SER A 150 -10.46 -11.63 5.82
C SER A 150 -9.96 -10.89 7.07
N LEU A 151 -10.01 -11.51 8.26
CA LEU A 151 -9.47 -10.90 9.49
C LEU A 151 -7.95 -10.72 9.41
N LEU A 152 -7.27 -11.78 8.98
CA LEU A 152 -5.83 -11.78 8.74
C LEU A 152 -5.42 -10.70 7.71
N LEU A 153 -6.26 -10.44 6.70
CA LEU A 153 -6.02 -9.40 5.71
C LEU A 153 -6.04 -8.01 6.34
N VAL A 154 -7.06 -7.71 7.16
CA VAL A 154 -7.18 -6.38 7.77
C VAL A 154 -5.97 -6.12 8.67
N ALA A 155 -5.61 -7.08 9.53
CA ALA A 155 -4.41 -6.99 10.36
C ALA A 155 -3.14 -6.77 9.53
N LYS A 156 -2.98 -7.53 8.45
CA LYS A 156 -1.86 -7.38 7.51
C LYS A 156 -1.83 -6.01 6.82
N VAL A 157 -2.97 -5.55 6.29
CA VAL A 157 -3.11 -4.25 5.62
C VAL A 157 -2.80 -3.12 6.58
N ASN A 158 -3.28 -3.21 7.82
CA ASN A 158 -3.01 -2.23 8.86
C ASN A 158 -1.53 -2.23 9.24
N PHE A 159 -0.93 -3.40 9.47
CA PHE A 159 0.51 -3.53 9.71
C PHE A 159 1.33 -2.88 8.60
N LEU A 160 1.00 -3.16 7.34
CA LEU A 160 1.69 -2.58 6.19
C LEU A 160 1.48 -1.08 6.08
N SER A 161 0.25 -0.60 6.25
CA SER A 161 -0.08 0.83 6.25
C SER A 161 0.75 1.56 7.30
N ASN A 162 0.84 1.01 8.50
CA ASN A 162 1.61 1.57 9.61
C ASN A 162 3.12 1.54 9.31
N SER A 163 3.65 0.42 8.80
CA SER A 163 5.07 0.28 8.45
C SER A 163 5.48 1.25 7.33
N ILE A 164 4.66 1.37 6.28
CA ILE A 164 4.84 2.33 5.19
C ILE A 164 4.79 3.77 5.70
N GLN A 165 3.83 4.07 6.59
CA GLN A 165 3.71 5.41 7.16
C GLN A 165 4.91 5.76 8.03
N ARG A 166 5.41 4.82 8.85
CA ARG A 166 6.65 4.98 9.63
C ARG A 166 7.85 5.24 8.74
N LEU A 167 8.05 4.46 7.68
CA LEU A 167 9.16 4.66 6.74
C LEU A 167 9.11 6.03 6.05
N LYS A 168 7.92 6.49 5.64
CA LYS A 168 7.76 7.83 5.08
C LYS A 168 8.12 8.90 6.11
N ASN A 169 7.58 8.79 7.32
CA ASN A 169 7.85 9.76 8.38
C ASN A 169 9.35 9.82 8.72
N ALA A 170 10.04 8.68 8.76
CA ALA A 170 11.49 8.61 8.98
C ALA A 170 12.29 9.24 7.82
N ALA A 171 11.89 9.00 6.57
CA ALA A 171 12.52 9.63 5.41
C ALA A 171 12.34 11.16 5.42
N HIS A 172 11.16 11.66 5.81
CA HIS A 172 10.93 13.09 6.02
C HIS A 172 11.80 13.64 7.17
N ALA A 173 11.92 12.94 8.29
CA ALA A 173 12.75 13.37 9.43
C ALA A 173 14.23 13.48 9.05
N ASN A 174 14.78 12.54 8.27
CA ASN A 174 16.18 12.58 7.83
C ASN A 174 16.48 13.72 6.84
N VAL A 175 15.49 14.18 6.08
CA VAL A 175 15.65 15.32 5.16
C VAL A 175 15.62 16.67 5.88
N PHE A 176 14.91 16.77 7.01
CA PHE A 176 14.79 18.01 7.80
C PHE A 176 15.67 18.04 9.08
N GLY A 177 16.31 16.93 9.45
CA GLY A 177 16.99 16.74 10.74
C GLY A 177 18.50 17.03 10.79
N SER A 178 19.11 17.57 9.73
CA SER A 178 20.55 17.89 9.69
C SER A 178 20.88 19.39 9.83
N GLY A 179 19.95 20.21 10.33
CA GLY A 179 20.24 21.57 10.78
C GLY A 179 20.87 21.56 12.17
N GLN A 180 22.19 21.41 12.25
CA GLN A 180 22.93 21.62 13.50
C GLN A 180 22.74 23.05 14.01
N VAL A 181 22.21 23.16 15.22
CA VAL A 181 22.35 24.32 16.09
C VAL A 181 23.81 24.37 16.53
N SER A 182 24.59 25.31 15.99
CA SER A 182 25.83 25.76 16.61
C SER A 182 25.53 27.03 17.40
N ASN A 183 25.31 26.88 18.71
CA ASN A 183 25.50 27.98 19.66
C ASN A 183 27.02 28.21 19.77
N SER A 184 27.53 29.22 19.09
CA SER A 184 28.84 29.81 19.39
C SER A 184 28.61 31.20 19.96
N THR A 185 28.76 31.28 21.27
CA THR A 185 28.96 32.50 22.06
C THR A 185 30.09 33.35 21.45
N ALA A 186 29.85 34.63 21.25
CA ALA A 186 30.90 35.64 21.13
C ALA A 186 30.43 36.90 21.85
N GLU A 187 31.11 37.18 22.96
CA GLU A 187 31.09 38.43 23.71
C GLU A 187 31.75 39.58 22.92
N GLU A 188 31.63 40.78 23.49
CA GLU A 188 32.33 42.05 23.19
C GLU A 188 31.80 42.91 22.04
N THR A 189 30.84 43.81 22.34
CA THR A 189 31.15 45.19 22.79
C THR A 189 29.95 45.82 23.49
#